data_AF-A0A7S2UC65-F1
#
_entry.id   AF-A0A7S2UC65-F1
#
_cell.length_a   1.000
_cell.length_b   1.000
_cell.length_c   1.000
_cell.angle_alpha   90.00
_cell.angle_beta   90.00
_cell.angle_gamma   90.00
#
_symmetry.space_group_name_H-M   'P 1'
#
loop_
_entity.id
_entity.type
_entity.pdbx_description
1 polymer ?
#
loop_
_entity_poly.entity_id
_entity_poly.type
_entity_poly.pdbx_seq_one_letter_code
_entity_poly.pdbx_strand_id
1 'polypeptide(L)'
;RLTEESMSGNLKNMEYAVRGQVVIAADRINEQLQNEKSKSKFPFDHIVYTNIGNPHSVGQKPLTWPRQVMALVDLPDEVGVDHKYASKMFNSDVLDRARQIKRGL
;
A
#
# COMPACT_ATOMS: atom_id res chain seq x y z
N ARG A 1 -2.23 27.11 18.52
CA ARG A 1 -1.20 26.07 18.27
C ARG A 1 -1.81 24.74 18.70
N LEU A 2 -1.76 23.70 17.88
CA LEU A 2 -2.33 22.38 18.23
C LEU A 2 -1.44 21.71 19.29
N THR A 3 -2.00 21.38 20.46
CA THR A 3 -1.38 20.62 21.54
C THR A 3 -2.38 19.56 22.04
N GLU A 4 -1.92 18.61 22.85
CA GLU A 4 -2.82 17.61 23.46
C GLU A 4 -3.92 18.29 24.29
N GLU A 5 -3.60 19.35 25.03
CA GLU A 5 -4.57 20.14 25.79
C GLU A 5 -5.59 20.82 24.88
N SER A 6 -5.15 21.44 23.77
CA SER A 6 -6.00 22.22 22.87
C SER A 6 -6.79 21.39 21.87
N MET A 7 -6.60 20.07 21.83
CA MET A 7 -7.25 19.17 20.89
C MET A 7 -8.68 18.83 21.33
N SER A 8 -9.58 18.59 20.36
CA SER A 8 -10.96 18.20 20.64
C SER A 8 -11.03 16.95 21.52
N GLY A 9 -11.91 16.96 22.53
CA GLY A 9 -12.13 15.80 23.40
C GLY A 9 -12.58 14.55 22.64
N ASN A 10 -13.30 14.71 21.53
CA ASN A 10 -13.70 13.60 20.67
C ASN A 10 -12.49 12.86 20.08
N LEU A 11 -11.44 13.60 19.71
CA LEU A 11 -10.22 13.00 19.18
C LEU A 11 -9.40 12.29 20.27
N LYS A 12 -9.39 12.83 21.50
CA LYS A 12 -8.75 12.18 22.65
C LYS A 12 -9.40 10.84 23.01
N ASN A 13 -10.72 10.76 22.86
CA ASN A 13 -11.50 9.58 23.21
C ASN A 13 -11.70 8.59 22.05
N MET A 14 -11.28 8.94 20.84
CA MET A 14 -11.48 8.09 19.66
C MET A 14 -10.48 6.93 19.66
N GLU A 15 -10.99 5.71 19.48
CA GLU A 15 -10.17 4.51 19.39
C GLU A 15 -10.26 3.85 18.01
N TYR A 16 -9.14 3.36 17.50
CA TYR A 16 -9.07 2.61 16.24
C TYR A 16 -8.25 1.33 16.43
N ALA A 17 -8.91 0.25 16.84
CA ALA A 17 -8.27 -1.00 17.26
C ALA A 17 -7.44 -1.67 16.15
N VAL A 18 -7.84 -1.53 14.87
CA VAL A 18 -7.14 -2.14 13.71
C VAL A 18 -5.68 -1.69 13.61
N ARG A 19 -5.37 -0.48 14.09
CA ARG A 19 -4.00 0.06 14.22
C ARG A 19 -3.72 0.52 15.65
N GLY A 20 -4.28 -0.18 16.63
CA GLY A 20 -4.19 0.16 18.05
C GLY A 20 -2.99 -0.49 18.75
N GLN A 21 -3.13 -0.67 20.08
CA GLN A 21 -2.05 -1.10 20.97
C GLN A 21 -1.36 -2.41 20.56
N VAL A 22 -2.11 -3.40 20.07
CA VAL A 22 -1.56 -4.68 19.64
C VAL A 22 -0.58 -4.50 18.48
N VAL A 23 -0.93 -3.67 17.49
CA VAL A 23 -0.08 -3.41 16.33
C VAL A 23 1.13 -2.59 16.73
N ILE A 24 0.95 -1.58 17.58
CA ILE A 24 2.06 -0.78 18.12
C ILE A 24 3.07 -1.67 18.87
N ALA A 25 2.60 -2.64 19.66
CA ALA A 25 3.47 -3.61 20.32
C ALA A 25 4.16 -4.54 19.31
N ALA A 26 3.43 -5.03 18.30
CA ALA A 26 3.99 -5.87 17.24
C ALA A 26 5.09 -5.14 16.46
N ASP A 27 4.93 -3.85 16.16
CA ASP A 27 5.93 -3.03 15.48
C ASP A 27 7.21 -2.90 16.30
N ARG A 28 7.10 -2.65 17.61
CA ARG A 28 8.26 -2.64 18.52
C ARG A 28 8.99 -3.99 18.56
N ILE A 29 8.25 -5.10 18.56
CA ILE A 29 8.85 -6.44 18.50
C ILE A 29 9.55 -6.65 17.16
N ASN A 30 8.92 -6.25 16.06
CA ASN A 30 9.49 -6.37 14.72
C ASN A 30 10.81 -5.58 14.60
N GLU A 31 10.88 -4.37 15.16
CA GLU A 31 12.13 -3.60 15.26
C GLU A 31 13.22 -4.33 16.07
N GLN A 32 12.83 -4.95 17.19
CA GLN A 32 13.76 -5.73 18.01
C GLN A 32 14.28 -6.99 17.30
N LEU A 33 13.45 -7.63 16.47
CA LEU A 33 13.84 -8.79 15.66
C LEU A 33 14.88 -8.44 14.58
N GLN A 34 14.88 -7.19 14.09
CA GLN A 34 15.91 -6.71 13.15
C GLN A 34 17.28 -6.49 13.82
N ASN A 35 17.31 -6.43 15.16
CA ASN A 35 18.55 -6.30 15.92
C ASN A 35 19.06 -7.68 16.36
N GLU A 36 20.19 -8.13 15.81
CA GLU A 36 20.78 -9.45 16.09
C GLU A 36 20.98 -9.74 17.59
N LYS A 37 21.28 -8.71 18.40
CA LYS A 37 21.46 -8.87 19.85
C LYS A 37 20.16 -9.17 20.60
N SER A 38 19.02 -8.81 20.03
CA SER A 38 17.69 -9.03 20.61
C SER A 38 16.94 -10.18 19.95
N LYS A 39 17.44 -10.73 18.84
CA LYS A 39 16.80 -11.83 18.11
C LYS A 39 16.61 -13.09 18.96
N SER A 40 17.53 -13.37 19.89
CA SER A 40 17.41 -14.51 20.83
C SER A 40 16.34 -14.34 21.90
N LYS A 41 15.74 -13.15 22.04
CA LYS A 41 14.69 -12.88 23.05
C LYS A 41 13.32 -13.44 22.66
N PHE A 42 13.10 -13.72 21.38
CA PHE A 42 11.81 -14.17 20.87
C PHE A 42 11.93 -15.58 20.28
N PRO A 43 10.90 -16.44 20.44
CA PRO A 43 10.87 -17.79 19.87
C PRO A 43 10.52 -17.81 18.37
N PHE A 44 10.54 -16.66 17.69
CA PHE A 44 10.20 -16.47 16.27
C PHE A 44 11.15 -15.42 15.66
N ASP A 45 11.25 -15.39 14.34
CA ASP A 45 12.19 -14.54 13.59
C ASP A 45 11.52 -13.39 12.83
N HIS A 46 10.20 -13.42 12.66
CA HIS A 46 9.42 -12.35 12.03
C HIS A 46 7.98 -12.29 12.58
N ILE A 47 7.30 -11.18 12.32
CA ILE A 47 5.89 -10.97 12.64
C ILE A 47 5.05 -11.15 11.37
N VAL A 48 3.96 -11.92 11.46
CA VAL A 48 2.93 -11.99 10.42
C VAL A 48 1.76 -11.12 10.85
N TYR A 49 1.52 -10.03 10.13
CA TYR A 49 0.44 -9.10 10.41
C TYR A 49 -0.89 -9.63 9.86
N THR A 50 -1.75 -10.13 10.76
CA THR A 50 -3.12 -10.60 10.44
C THR A 50 -4.21 -9.67 10.98
N ASN A 51 -3.85 -8.43 11.33
CA ASN A 51 -4.73 -7.44 11.96
C ASN A 51 -5.55 -6.62 10.95
N ILE A 52 -5.12 -6.54 9.69
CA ILE A 52 -5.78 -5.77 8.64
C ILE A 52 -5.85 -6.59 7.35
N GLY A 53 -6.94 -6.43 6.59
CA GLY A 53 -7.09 -7.00 5.27
C GLY A 53 -6.15 -6.35 4.25
N ASN A 54 -4.87 -6.74 4.28
CA ASN A 54 -3.85 -6.35 3.30
C ASN A 54 -3.27 -7.60 2.62
N PRO A 55 -3.95 -8.16 1.60
CA PRO A 55 -3.49 -9.36 0.92
C PRO A 55 -2.09 -9.24 0.31
N HIS A 56 -1.71 -8.04 -0.15
CA HIS A 56 -0.38 -7.81 -0.73
C HIS A 56 0.75 -7.94 0.31
N SER A 57 0.53 -7.54 1.58
CA SER A 57 1.57 -7.72 2.62
C SER A 57 1.81 -9.18 2.99
N VAL A 58 0.88 -10.08 2.64
CA VAL A 58 1.01 -11.53 2.83
C VAL A 58 1.30 -12.27 1.52
N GLY A 59 1.76 -11.56 0.48
CA GLY A 59 2.29 -12.17 -0.74
C GLY A 59 1.29 -12.39 -1.87
N GLN A 60 0.06 -11.84 -1.79
CA GLN A 60 -0.83 -11.83 -2.95
C GLN A 60 -0.17 -11.06 -4.10
N LYS A 61 -0.03 -11.71 -5.27
CA LYS A 61 0.45 -11.05 -6.49
C LYS A 61 -0.62 -10.06 -6.98
N PRO A 62 -0.28 -8.80 -7.28
CA PRO A 62 -1.28 -7.89 -7.80
C PRO A 62 -1.68 -8.26 -9.23
N LEU A 63 -2.91 -7.93 -9.58
CA LEU A 63 -3.49 -8.24 -10.88
C LEU A 63 -2.81 -7.45 -12.02
N THR A 64 -2.46 -8.16 -13.10
CA THR A 64 -1.72 -7.59 -14.24
C THR A 64 -2.50 -6.48 -14.94
N TRP A 65 -3.74 -6.76 -15.33
CA TRP A 65 -4.55 -5.85 -16.14
C TRP A 65 -4.74 -4.45 -15.50
N PRO A 66 -5.21 -4.30 -14.25
CA PRO A 66 -5.37 -2.97 -13.67
C PRO A 66 -4.02 -2.27 -13.45
N ARG A 67 -2.93 -3.01 -13.16
CA ARG A 67 -1.59 -2.41 -13.07
C ARG A 67 -1.11 -1.84 -14.39
N GLN A 68 -1.38 -2.54 -15.50
CA GLN A 68 -1.04 -2.07 -16.84
C GLN A 68 -1.84 -0.82 -17.23
N VAL A 69 -3.16 -0.82 -16.95
CA VAL A 69 -4.01 0.35 -17.20
C VAL A 69 -3.54 1.56 -16.39
N MET A 70 -3.33 1.40 -15.08
CA MET A 70 -2.86 2.49 -14.21
C MET A 70 -1.50 3.04 -14.65
N ALA A 71 -0.56 2.17 -15.02
CA ALA A 71 0.75 2.61 -15.51
C ALA A 71 0.65 3.52 -16.74
N LEU A 72 -0.30 3.27 -17.65
CA LEU A 72 -0.53 4.12 -18.81
C LEU A 72 -1.31 5.40 -18.48
N VAL A 73 -2.21 5.34 -17.50
CA VAL A 73 -3.01 6.49 -17.04
C VAL A 73 -2.13 7.52 -16.32
N ASP A 74 -1.20 7.06 -15.48
CA ASP A 74 -0.34 7.90 -14.66
C ASP A 74 0.75 8.65 -15.46
N LEU A 75 1.02 8.21 -16.70
CA LEU A 75 1.99 8.85 -17.59
C LEU A 75 1.33 9.89 -18.50
N PRO A 76 2.04 10.96 -18.92
CA PRO A 76 1.61 11.79 -20.04
C PRO A 76 1.37 10.97 -21.31
N ASP A 77 0.42 11.37 -22.13
CA ASP A 77 -0.12 10.55 -23.23
C ASP A 77 0.99 10.14 -24.22
N GLU A 78 1.89 11.07 -24.56
CA GLU A 78 2.98 10.89 -25.51
C GLU A 78 4.05 9.87 -25.09
N VAL A 79 4.24 9.68 -23.78
CA VAL A 79 5.16 8.68 -23.21
C VAL A 79 4.43 7.48 -22.62
N GLY A 80 3.10 7.51 -22.59
CA GLY A 80 2.21 6.46 -22.10
C GLY A 80 1.39 5.85 -23.24
N VAL A 81 0.08 6.14 -23.25
CA VAL A 81 -0.91 5.45 -24.10
C VAL A 81 -0.75 5.69 -25.61
N ASP A 82 -0.18 6.83 -25.99
CA ASP A 82 0.07 7.23 -27.39
C ASP A 82 1.54 7.06 -27.79
N HIS A 83 2.37 6.51 -26.90
CA HIS A 83 3.75 6.19 -27.23
C HIS A 83 3.80 5.15 -28.37
N LYS A 84 4.69 5.37 -29.34
CA LYS A 84 4.82 4.54 -30.56
C LYS A 84 5.05 3.04 -30.33
N TYR A 85 5.49 2.65 -29.13
CA TYR A 85 5.71 1.24 -28.76
C TYR A 85 4.70 0.71 -27.73
N ALA A 86 3.70 1.49 -27.33
CA ALA A 86 2.70 1.06 -26.35
C ALA A 86 1.96 -0.21 -26.80
N SER A 87 1.60 -0.29 -28.08
CA SER A 87 0.96 -1.49 -28.68
C SER A 87 1.85 -2.73 -28.77
N LYS A 88 3.17 -2.58 -28.58
CA LYS A 88 4.10 -3.73 -28.49
C LYS A 88 4.27 -4.23 -27.06
N MET A 89 3.94 -3.40 -26.06
CA MET A 89 4.16 -3.69 -24.64
C MET A 89 2.88 -4.02 -23.89
N PHE A 90 1.73 -3.54 -24.38
CA PHE A 90 0.43 -3.69 -23.75
C PHE A 90 -0.60 -4.25 -24.72
N ASN A 91 -1.53 -5.03 -24.19
CA ASN A 91 -2.67 -5.56 -24.94
C ASN A 91 -3.60 -4.41 -25.40
N SER A 92 -4.36 -4.64 -26.46
CA SER A 92 -5.25 -3.63 -27.04
C SER A 92 -6.33 -3.17 -26.06
N ASP A 93 -6.91 -4.08 -25.29
CA ASP A 93 -7.93 -3.78 -24.28
C ASP A 93 -7.42 -2.86 -23.16
N VAL A 94 -6.16 -3.02 -22.77
CA VAL A 94 -5.48 -2.14 -21.81
C VAL A 94 -5.31 -0.72 -22.39
N LEU A 95 -4.85 -0.60 -23.63
CA LEU A 95 -4.68 0.69 -24.30
C LEU A 95 -6.01 1.41 -24.46
N ASP A 96 -7.04 0.69 -24.91
CA ASP A 96 -8.38 1.22 -25.12
C ASP A 96 -8.98 1.72 -23.79
N ARG A 97 -8.80 0.94 -22.72
CA ARG A 97 -9.26 1.36 -21.39
C ARG A 97 -8.51 2.60 -20.89
N ALA A 98 -7.20 2.68 -21.08
CA ALA A 98 -6.41 3.83 -20.67
C ALA A 98 -6.83 5.10 -21.44
N ARG A 99 -7.08 4.99 -22.76
CA ARG A 99 -7.58 6.12 -23.57
C ARG A 99 -8.96 6.58 -23.13
N GLN A 100 -9.87 5.65 -22.80
CA GLN A 100 -11.16 6.02 -22.23
C GLN A 100 -10.96 6.84 -20.97
N ILE A 101 -10.26 6.31 -19.96
CA ILE A 101 -10.06 6.99 -18.67
C ILE A 101 -9.48 8.41 -18.86
N LYS A 102 -8.45 8.57 -19.71
CA LYS A 102 -7.83 9.87 -19.99
C LYS A 102 -8.76 10.87 -20.68
N ARG A 103 -9.75 10.41 -21.44
CA ARG A 103 -10.79 11.26 -22.05
C ARG A 103 -11.91 11.65 -21.08
N GLY A 104 -11.83 11.21 -19.82
CA GLY A 104 -12.93 11.31 -18.86
C GLY A 104 -13.97 10.19 -19.04
N LEU A 105 -13.55 9.10 -19.70
CA LEU A 105 -14.29 7.95 -20.25
C LEU A 105 -14.67 8.13 -21.73
#